data_AF-A0A7W4UHS6-F1
#
_entry.id   AF-A0A7W4UHS6-F1
#
_cell.length_a   1.000
_cell.length_b   1.000
_cell.length_c   1.000
_cell.angle_alpha   90.00
_cell.angle_beta   90.00
_cell.angle_gamma   90.00
#
_symmetry.space_group_name_H-M   'P 1'
#
loop_
_entity.id
_entity.type
_entity.pdbx_description
1 polymer ?
#
loop_
_entity_poly.entity_id
_entity_poly.type
_entity_poly.pdbx_seq_one_letter_code
_entity_poly.pdbx_strand_id
1 'polypeptide(L)'
;MTEQADDPTAPHRETVRAFCQAGGPLDPTGPNATTANPDWFRGRDVRRPTAQRDALHRRLLAEARAEQPAARQERRAIVLAGPPGAGKSTVLRDVIGVDKSAWLTIDADEFKQKLLREALADGSYEQFLKPAPIKDREDAGERFFPLERAALVHEESSLLANQLQARALQEGTNVIIDSVLSNPDKAVALGERLVRAGYTVEVIDVEVPFDLSQQRIAGRWRESYESALLTGDGLGQRWGPTVTARSGVNETTGRSKSQESAADLANARPAAQRFRRFWTPEQAALRVVEIDQSRRASGGPLLDTTLIQNATRGQSARPPPPGREHDAGTRINRIETEVGALTSRDRRAPWRWLEA
;
A
#
# COMPACT_ATOMS: atom_id res chain seq x y z
N MET A 1 -13.24 24.63 -25.93
CA MET A 1 -11.91 24.40 -26.54
C MET A 1 -11.58 22.93 -26.40
N THR A 2 -11.71 22.20 -27.50
CA THR A 2 -11.53 20.75 -27.62
C THR A 2 -10.06 20.42 -27.84
N GLU A 3 -9.31 20.25 -26.76
CA GLU A 3 -7.92 19.78 -26.77
C GLU A 3 -7.88 18.25 -26.50
N GLN A 4 -8.70 17.51 -27.23
CA GLN A 4 -8.83 16.04 -27.09
C GLN A 4 -8.70 15.30 -28.42
N ALA A 5 -8.40 15.99 -29.53
CA ALA A 5 -8.54 15.44 -30.88
C ALA A 5 -7.27 14.80 -31.48
N ASP A 6 -6.09 14.89 -30.87
CA ASP A 6 -4.91 14.15 -31.33
C ASP A 6 -4.00 13.79 -30.14
N ASP A 7 -4.37 12.75 -29.40
CA ASP A 7 -3.43 12.07 -28.51
C ASP A 7 -2.66 11.02 -29.34
N PRO A 8 -1.41 11.27 -29.78
CA PRO A 8 -0.65 10.35 -30.61
C PRO A 8 -0.35 9.03 -29.90
N THR A 9 -0.51 8.99 -28.57
CA THR A 9 -0.32 7.77 -27.77
C THR A 9 -1.59 6.94 -27.63
N ALA A 10 -2.75 7.45 -28.04
CA ALA A 10 -4.03 6.75 -27.92
C ALA A 10 -4.08 5.39 -28.65
N PRO A 11 -3.52 5.23 -29.87
CA PRO A 11 -3.47 3.92 -30.51
C PRO A 11 -2.68 2.88 -29.69
N HIS A 12 -1.50 3.27 -29.19
CA HIS A 12 -0.68 2.39 -28.36
C HIS A 12 -1.38 2.01 -27.04
N ARG A 13 -2.04 2.98 -26.40
CA ARG A 13 -2.86 2.73 -25.20
C ARG A 13 -3.97 1.72 -25.45
N GLU A 14 -4.62 1.76 -26.61
CA GLU A 14 -5.63 0.77 -26.96
C GLU A 14 -5.02 -0.60 -27.21
N THR A 15 -3.86 -0.68 -27.87
CA THR A 15 -3.10 -1.94 -28.01
C THR A 15 -2.82 -2.57 -26.64
N VAL A 16 -2.22 -1.81 -25.71
CA VAL A 16 -1.87 -2.32 -24.38
C VAL A 16 -3.13 -2.70 -23.58
N ARG A 17 -4.21 -1.92 -23.69
CA ARG A 17 -5.50 -2.24 -23.06
C ARG A 17 -6.06 -3.57 -23.57
N ALA A 18 -6.10 -3.75 -24.89
CA ALA A 18 -6.60 -4.96 -25.52
C ALA A 18 -5.75 -6.17 -25.10
N PHE A 19 -4.42 -6.01 -25.02
CA PHE A 19 -3.54 -7.11 -24.64
C PHE A 19 -3.72 -7.57 -23.20
N CYS A 20 -4.16 -6.68 -22.30
CA CYS A 20 -4.38 -7.02 -20.90
C CYS A 20 -5.78 -7.62 -20.61
N GLN A 21 -6.64 -7.79 -21.62
CA GLN A 21 -7.92 -8.48 -21.43
C GLN A 21 -7.72 -9.96 -21.08
N ALA A 22 -8.72 -10.58 -20.46
CA ALA A 22 -8.69 -12.01 -20.17
C ALA A 22 -8.52 -12.81 -21.47
N GLY A 23 -7.60 -13.78 -21.47
CA GLY A 23 -7.15 -14.53 -22.64
C GLY A 23 -6.17 -13.78 -23.55
N GLY A 24 -5.88 -12.50 -23.28
CA GLY A 24 -4.97 -11.68 -24.08
C GLY A 24 -3.48 -11.97 -23.82
N PRO A 25 -2.57 -11.43 -24.65
CA PRO A 25 -1.12 -11.61 -24.50
C PRO A 25 -0.53 -11.20 -23.15
N LEU A 26 -1.17 -10.26 -22.44
CA LEU A 26 -0.77 -9.77 -21.13
C LEU A 26 -1.72 -10.22 -20.02
N ASP A 27 -2.45 -11.32 -20.23
CA ASP A 27 -3.26 -11.92 -19.17
C ASP A 27 -2.34 -12.39 -18.00
N PRO A 28 -2.60 -11.97 -16.75
CA PRO A 28 -1.82 -12.37 -15.57
C PRO A 28 -1.85 -13.88 -15.28
N THR A 29 -2.77 -14.64 -15.90
CA THR A 29 -2.89 -16.09 -15.83
C THR A 29 -2.47 -16.80 -17.13
N GLY A 30 -2.04 -16.01 -18.13
CA GLY A 30 -1.63 -16.47 -19.44
C GLY A 30 -0.30 -17.23 -19.45
N PRO A 31 0.10 -17.76 -20.62
CA PRO A 31 1.30 -18.59 -20.75
C PRO A 31 2.63 -17.84 -20.50
N ASN A 32 2.65 -16.51 -20.64
CA ASN A 32 3.83 -15.68 -20.39
C ASN A 32 3.85 -15.07 -18.98
N ALA A 33 2.86 -15.36 -18.13
CA ALA A 33 2.90 -14.93 -16.73
C ALA A 33 4.04 -15.63 -16.00
N THR A 34 4.65 -14.98 -15.01
CA THR A 34 5.79 -15.59 -14.29
C THR A 34 5.42 -16.92 -13.64
N THR A 35 4.19 -17.03 -13.13
CA THR A 35 3.64 -18.27 -12.57
C THR A 35 3.57 -19.40 -13.59
N ALA A 36 3.47 -19.12 -14.89
CA ALA A 36 3.42 -20.13 -15.94
C ALA A 36 4.80 -20.70 -16.31
N ASN A 37 5.90 -20.09 -15.84
CA ASN A 37 7.26 -20.55 -16.14
C ASN A 37 7.63 -21.79 -15.27
N PRO A 38 7.85 -22.97 -15.88
CA PRO A 38 8.16 -24.19 -15.13
C PRO A 38 9.54 -24.18 -14.45
N ASP A 39 10.48 -23.36 -14.94
CA ASP A 39 11.80 -23.19 -14.32
C ASP A 39 11.73 -22.32 -13.05
N TRP A 40 10.65 -21.55 -12.90
CA TRP A 40 10.43 -20.67 -11.76
C TRP A 40 9.43 -21.24 -10.76
N PHE A 41 8.36 -21.88 -11.22
CA PHE A 41 7.26 -22.34 -10.37
C PHE A 41 6.75 -23.73 -10.75
N ARG A 42 6.52 -24.57 -9.73
CA ARG A 42 5.98 -25.92 -9.92
C ARG A 42 4.46 -25.89 -10.01
N GLY A 43 3.91 -26.47 -11.07
CA GLY A 43 2.46 -26.64 -11.24
C GLY A 43 1.69 -25.33 -11.40
N ARG A 44 2.34 -24.28 -11.91
CA ARG A 44 1.79 -22.93 -12.04
C ARG A 44 1.32 -22.28 -10.74
N ASP A 45 1.88 -22.72 -9.62
CA ASP A 45 1.56 -22.18 -8.30
C ASP A 45 2.68 -21.27 -7.80
N VAL A 46 2.36 -19.98 -7.64
CA VAL A 46 3.28 -18.96 -7.13
C VAL A 46 3.84 -19.32 -5.75
N ARG A 47 3.11 -20.14 -4.97
CA ARG A 47 3.53 -20.61 -3.63
C ARG A 47 4.52 -21.77 -3.68
N ARG A 48 4.82 -22.31 -4.87
CA ARG A 48 5.73 -23.44 -5.07
C ARG A 48 6.91 -23.06 -5.97
N PRO A 49 7.72 -22.05 -5.61
CA PRO A 49 8.89 -21.68 -6.40
C PRO A 49 9.92 -22.81 -6.46
N THR A 50 10.74 -22.81 -7.51
CA THR A 50 11.99 -23.57 -7.54
C THR A 50 13.00 -22.99 -6.55
N ALA A 51 14.06 -23.73 -6.22
CA ALA A 51 15.06 -23.26 -5.26
C ALA A 51 15.75 -21.95 -5.71
N GLN A 52 15.99 -21.82 -7.01
CA GLN A 52 16.55 -20.60 -7.60
C GLN A 52 15.58 -19.42 -7.46
N ARG A 53 14.29 -19.63 -7.76
CA ARG A 53 13.30 -18.56 -7.67
C ARG A 53 13.04 -18.12 -6.23
N ASP A 54 13.04 -19.07 -5.28
CA ASP A 54 12.99 -18.76 -3.85
C ASP A 54 14.21 -17.93 -3.39
N ALA A 55 15.41 -18.25 -3.88
CA ALA A 55 16.61 -17.46 -3.57
C ALA A 55 16.48 -16.01 -4.07
N LEU A 56 15.96 -15.80 -5.28
CA LEU A 56 15.62 -14.47 -5.80
C LEU A 56 14.59 -13.77 -4.90
N HIS A 57 13.50 -14.45 -4.53
CA HIS A 57 12.47 -13.88 -3.64
C HIS A 57 13.06 -13.40 -2.32
N ARG A 58 13.90 -14.22 -1.68
CA ARG A 58 14.59 -13.85 -0.45
C ARG A 58 15.48 -12.63 -0.64
N ARG A 59 16.20 -12.53 -1.77
CA ARG A 59 17.03 -11.37 -2.11
C ARG A 59 16.20 -10.10 -2.27
N LEU A 60 15.14 -10.14 -3.08
CA LEU A 60 14.27 -8.98 -3.33
C LEU A 60 13.58 -8.48 -2.05
N LEU A 61 13.16 -9.39 -1.16
CA LEU A 61 12.59 -9.04 0.13
C LEU A 61 13.62 -8.37 1.06
N ALA A 62 14.87 -8.86 1.05
CA ALA A 62 15.94 -8.25 1.82
C ALA A 62 16.30 -6.86 1.30
N GLU A 63 16.36 -6.69 -0.03
CA GLU A 63 16.57 -5.39 -0.68
C GLU A 63 15.46 -4.40 -0.30
N ALA A 64 14.18 -4.78 -0.43
CA ALA A 64 13.06 -3.93 -0.06
C ALA A 64 13.10 -3.51 1.42
N ARG A 65 13.48 -4.42 2.33
CA ARG A 65 13.65 -4.10 3.75
C ARG A 65 14.83 -3.16 3.99
N ALA A 66 15.92 -3.32 3.23
CA ALA A 66 17.15 -2.54 3.35
C ALA A 66 17.02 -1.12 2.77
N GLU A 67 16.07 -0.88 1.86
CA GLU A 67 15.74 0.45 1.35
C GLU A 67 15.14 1.38 2.43
N GLN A 68 14.59 0.82 3.51
CA GLN A 68 14.00 1.57 4.63
C GLN A 68 14.59 1.11 5.98
N PRO A 69 15.91 1.29 6.20
CA PRO A 69 16.59 0.76 7.38
C PRO A 69 16.16 1.47 8.67
N ALA A 70 15.69 2.71 8.57
CA ALA A 70 15.24 3.53 9.70
C ALA A 70 13.79 3.27 10.14
N ALA A 71 13.09 2.30 9.52
CA ALA A 71 11.73 1.97 9.89
C ALA A 71 11.64 1.55 11.36
N ARG A 72 10.81 2.24 12.14
CA ARG A 72 10.68 2.03 13.59
C ARG A 72 9.82 0.80 13.90
N GLN A 73 9.93 0.27 15.11
CA GLN A 73 9.17 -0.91 15.57
C GLN A 73 8.12 -0.52 16.64
N GLU A 74 7.15 0.32 16.28
CA GLU A 74 6.13 0.84 17.21
C GLU A 74 4.74 0.21 16.98
N ARG A 75 4.63 -0.77 16.07
CA ARG A 75 3.36 -1.40 15.67
C ARG A 75 2.32 -0.39 15.19
N ARG A 76 2.74 0.55 14.34
CA ARG A 76 1.82 1.50 13.69
C ARG A 76 1.60 1.13 12.23
N ALA A 77 0.36 1.18 11.78
CA ALA A 77 0.02 0.94 10.38
C ALA A 77 -0.75 2.13 9.83
N ILE A 78 -0.35 2.59 8.64
CA ILE A 78 -1.14 3.47 7.80
C ILE A 78 -1.64 2.62 6.63
N VAL A 79 -2.95 2.49 6.48
CA VAL A 79 -3.57 1.86 5.32
C VAL A 79 -4.03 2.96 4.39
N LEU A 80 -3.41 3.07 3.22
CA LEU A 80 -3.86 3.97 2.16
C LEU A 80 -4.87 3.23 1.28
N ALA A 81 -5.98 3.89 0.98
CA ALA A 81 -7.01 3.41 0.08
C ALA A 81 -7.33 4.49 -0.96
N GLY A 82 -7.87 4.05 -2.10
CA GLY A 82 -8.33 4.97 -3.15
C GLY A 82 -7.91 4.53 -4.55
N PRO A 83 -8.64 4.96 -5.59
CA PRO A 83 -8.34 4.60 -6.96
C PRO A 83 -6.95 5.10 -7.39
N PRO A 84 -6.34 4.50 -8.43
CA PRO A 84 -5.17 5.07 -9.08
C PRO A 84 -5.43 6.52 -9.50
N GLY A 85 -4.45 7.41 -9.40
CA GLY A 85 -4.64 8.82 -9.79
C GLY A 85 -5.36 9.70 -8.76
N ALA A 86 -5.87 9.14 -7.66
CA ALA A 86 -6.51 9.92 -6.61
C ALA A 86 -5.55 10.88 -5.86
N GLY A 87 -4.24 10.59 -5.89
CA GLY A 87 -3.23 11.42 -5.21
C GLY A 87 -2.83 10.93 -3.82
N LYS A 88 -2.93 9.61 -3.57
CA LYS A 88 -2.53 8.95 -2.31
C LYS A 88 -1.16 9.38 -1.81
N SER A 89 -0.14 9.38 -2.68
CA SER A 89 1.24 9.75 -2.29
C SER A 89 1.35 11.22 -1.84
N THR A 90 0.57 12.12 -2.44
CA THR A 90 0.49 13.54 -2.03
C THR A 90 -0.13 13.66 -0.65
N VAL A 91 -1.28 13.01 -0.43
CA VAL A 91 -1.94 13.00 0.90
C VAL A 91 -1.04 12.37 1.95
N LEU A 92 -0.43 11.22 1.64
CA LEU A 92 0.47 10.53 2.55
C LEU A 92 1.60 11.45 3.01
N ARG A 93 2.29 12.13 2.09
CA ARG A 93 3.34 13.11 2.41
C ARG A 93 2.83 14.22 3.32
N ASP A 94 1.66 14.77 3.04
CA ASP A 94 1.07 15.84 3.83
C ASP A 94 0.67 15.35 5.25
N VAL A 95 0.36 14.05 5.41
CA VAL A 95 0.01 13.41 6.67
C VAL A 95 1.22 13.02 7.51
N ILE A 96 2.16 12.27 6.93
CA ILE A 96 3.33 11.73 7.66
C ILE A 96 4.43 12.78 7.81
N GLY A 97 4.35 13.87 7.05
CA GLY A 97 5.36 14.92 7.00
C GLY A 97 6.68 14.39 6.46
N VAL A 98 7.78 14.81 7.10
CA VAL A 98 9.16 14.59 6.63
C VAL A 98 9.69 13.20 7.00
N ASP A 99 9.09 12.51 7.98
CA ASP A 99 9.65 11.28 8.56
C ASP A 99 9.13 9.99 7.87
N LYS A 100 9.11 9.96 6.53
CA LYS A 100 8.75 8.76 5.76
C LYS A 100 9.74 7.60 6.01
N SER A 101 10.99 7.91 6.33
CA SER A 101 12.03 6.92 6.61
C SER A 101 11.75 6.09 7.87
N ALA A 102 10.93 6.57 8.80
CA ALA A 102 10.47 5.82 9.97
C ALA A 102 9.43 4.73 9.65
N TRP A 103 9.03 4.58 8.38
CA TRP A 103 8.03 3.61 7.94
C TRP A 103 8.61 2.69 6.85
N LEU A 104 8.12 1.45 6.81
CA LEU A 104 8.30 0.53 5.69
C LEU A 104 7.07 0.64 4.77
N THR A 105 7.27 0.99 3.51
CA THR A 105 6.20 1.01 2.50
C THR A 105 6.05 -0.39 1.93
N ILE A 106 4.83 -0.88 1.85
CA ILE A 106 4.50 -2.16 1.24
C ILE A 106 3.62 -1.87 0.04
N ASP A 107 4.20 -1.99 -1.14
CA ASP A 107 3.54 -1.82 -2.44
C ASP A 107 3.96 -2.96 -3.39
N ALA A 108 2.98 -3.64 -3.98
CA ALA A 108 3.25 -4.68 -4.95
C ALA A 108 3.86 -4.12 -6.25
N ASP A 109 3.60 -2.86 -6.62
CA ASP A 109 4.16 -2.26 -7.83
C ASP A 109 5.68 -2.04 -7.72
N GLU A 110 6.24 -1.83 -6.52
CA GLU A 110 7.69 -1.83 -6.30
C GLU A 110 8.31 -3.21 -6.64
N PHE A 111 7.64 -4.29 -6.24
CA PHE A 111 8.09 -5.65 -6.59
C PHE A 111 7.93 -5.96 -8.07
N LYS A 112 6.93 -5.41 -8.78
CA LYS A 112 6.83 -5.55 -10.24
C LYS A 112 8.06 -4.97 -10.93
N GLN A 113 8.48 -3.78 -10.50
CA GLN A 113 9.70 -3.16 -11.05
C GLN A 113 10.93 -4.01 -10.78
N LYS A 114 11.10 -4.52 -9.55
CA LYS A 114 12.23 -5.39 -9.19
C LYS A 114 12.26 -6.68 -10.02
N LEU A 115 11.11 -7.35 -10.17
CA LEU A 115 10.98 -8.56 -10.98
C LEU A 115 11.28 -8.31 -12.47
N LEU A 116 10.80 -7.20 -13.02
CA LEU A 116 11.07 -6.83 -14.41
C LEU A 116 12.54 -6.45 -14.63
N ARG A 117 13.19 -5.79 -13.66
CA ARG A 117 14.64 -5.53 -13.72
C ARG A 117 15.45 -6.81 -13.68
N GLU A 118 15.09 -7.77 -12.83
CA GLU A 118 15.75 -9.07 -12.82
C GLU A 118 15.58 -9.78 -14.17
N ALA A 119 14.36 -9.77 -14.71
CA ALA A 119 14.09 -10.41 -15.99
C ALA A 119 14.86 -9.77 -17.16
N LEU A 120 15.06 -8.46 -17.12
CA LEU A 120 15.92 -7.76 -18.09
C LEU A 120 17.38 -8.17 -17.93
N ALA A 121 17.86 -8.27 -16.68
CA ALA A 121 19.25 -8.60 -16.37
C ALA A 121 19.62 -10.05 -16.73
N ASP A 122 18.71 -11.00 -16.53
CA ASP A 122 18.93 -12.42 -16.84
C ASP A 122 18.47 -12.83 -18.26
N GLY A 123 17.91 -11.88 -19.03
CA GLY A 123 17.43 -12.09 -20.39
C GLY A 123 16.05 -12.78 -20.51
N SER A 124 15.45 -13.20 -19.40
CA SER A 124 14.13 -13.85 -19.41
C SER A 124 12.98 -12.92 -19.79
N TYR A 125 13.20 -11.60 -19.72
CA TYR A 125 12.26 -10.61 -20.22
C TYR A 125 11.99 -10.80 -21.72
N GLU A 126 13.05 -11.05 -22.49
CA GLU A 126 12.98 -11.28 -23.94
C GLU A 126 12.58 -12.72 -24.29
N GLN A 127 13.13 -13.69 -23.56
CA GLN A 127 12.98 -15.11 -23.89
C GLN A 127 11.64 -15.71 -23.43
N PHE A 128 11.04 -15.15 -22.37
CA PHE A 128 9.84 -15.72 -21.76
C PHE A 128 8.74 -14.67 -21.55
N LEU A 129 9.03 -13.52 -20.94
CA LEU A 129 7.98 -12.56 -20.62
C LEU A 129 7.44 -11.79 -21.83
N LYS A 130 8.15 -11.77 -22.96
CA LYS A 130 7.70 -11.13 -24.20
C LYS A 130 6.82 -12.10 -25.01
N PRO A 131 5.50 -11.89 -25.08
CA PRO A 131 4.62 -12.70 -25.93
C PRO A 131 4.86 -12.36 -27.41
N ALA A 132 4.64 -13.33 -28.29
CA ALA A 132 4.81 -13.14 -29.74
C ALA A 132 4.03 -11.94 -30.31
N PRO A 133 2.75 -11.68 -29.92
CA PRO A 133 2.03 -10.51 -30.41
C PRO A 133 2.66 -9.16 -30.04
N ILE A 134 3.40 -9.08 -28.93
CA ILE A 134 4.16 -7.85 -28.59
C ILE A 134 5.39 -7.74 -29.50
N LYS A 135 6.08 -8.85 -29.74
CA LYS A 135 7.21 -8.88 -30.66
C LYS A 135 6.80 -8.45 -32.07
N ASP A 136 5.69 -8.95 -32.59
CA ASP A 136 5.18 -8.59 -33.92
C ASP A 136 4.89 -7.08 -34.03
N ARG A 137 4.41 -6.46 -32.95
CA ARG A 137 4.19 -5.00 -32.89
C ARG A 137 5.50 -4.22 -32.81
N GLU A 138 6.46 -4.69 -32.03
CA GLU A 138 7.80 -4.10 -31.96
C GLU A 138 8.52 -4.18 -33.31
N ASP A 139 8.42 -5.31 -34.02
CA ASP A 139 8.98 -5.50 -35.37
C ASP A 139 8.29 -4.57 -36.39
N ALA A 140 7.02 -4.20 -36.15
CA ALA A 140 6.30 -3.19 -36.92
C ALA A 140 6.61 -1.74 -36.50
N GLY A 141 7.52 -1.53 -35.55
CA GLY A 141 7.99 -0.22 -35.09
C GLY A 141 7.27 0.36 -33.86
N GLU A 142 6.34 -0.37 -33.24
CA GLU A 142 5.66 0.06 -32.02
C GLU A 142 6.57 -0.14 -30.80
N ARG A 143 6.79 0.89 -29.98
CA ARG A 143 7.69 0.80 -28.83
C ARG A 143 6.92 0.39 -27.57
N PHE A 144 7.31 -0.71 -26.93
CA PHE A 144 6.79 -1.10 -25.61
C PHE A 144 7.85 -0.93 -24.54
N PHE A 145 7.41 -0.58 -23.33
CA PHE A 145 8.26 -0.48 -22.15
C PHE A 145 7.98 -1.59 -21.12
N PRO A 146 8.96 -1.96 -20.28
CA PRO A 146 8.84 -3.06 -19.33
C PRO A 146 7.61 -3.05 -18.43
N LEU A 147 7.23 -1.89 -17.87
CA LEU A 147 6.08 -1.81 -16.97
C LEU A 147 4.72 -1.98 -17.66
N GLU A 148 4.67 -1.97 -18.98
CA GLU A 148 3.45 -2.34 -19.72
C GLU A 148 3.18 -3.84 -19.64
N ARG A 149 4.20 -4.64 -19.29
CA ARG A 149 4.09 -6.09 -19.03
C ARG A 149 3.87 -6.42 -17.55
N ALA A 150 3.63 -5.41 -16.71
CA ALA A 150 3.43 -5.56 -15.27
C ALA A 150 2.31 -6.53 -14.88
N ALA A 151 1.35 -6.80 -15.77
CA ALA A 151 0.31 -7.81 -15.54
C ALA A 151 0.90 -9.23 -15.44
N LEU A 152 1.93 -9.56 -16.23
CA LEU A 152 2.55 -10.90 -16.24
C LEU A 152 3.28 -11.25 -14.94
N VAL A 153 3.69 -10.23 -14.16
CA VAL A 153 4.37 -10.38 -12.87
C VAL A 153 3.40 -10.15 -11.68
N HIS A 154 2.09 -10.01 -11.93
CA HIS A 154 1.12 -9.55 -10.93
C HIS A 154 1.04 -10.47 -9.71
N GLU A 155 0.85 -11.77 -9.92
CA GLU A 155 0.69 -12.75 -8.84
C GLU A 155 1.96 -12.87 -7.99
N GLU A 156 3.13 -12.94 -8.63
CA GLU A 156 4.42 -13.01 -7.95
C GLU A 156 4.73 -11.75 -7.14
N SER A 157 4.47 -10.56 -7.70
CA SER A 157 4.65 -9.30 -6.96
C SER A 157 3.71 -9.20 -5.76
N SER A 158 2.48 -9.70 -5.89
CA SER A 158 1.50 -9.73 -4.79
C SER A 158 1.93 -10.70 -3.69
N LEU A 159 2.49 -11.87 -4.05
CA LEU A 159 3.08 -12.79 -3.08
C LEU A 159 4.22 -12.12 -2.29
N LEU A 160 5.16 -11.46 -2.98
CA LEU A 160 6.30 -10.81 -2.32
C LEU A 160 5.85 -9.67 -1.39
N ALA A 161 4.91 -8.82 -1.82
CA ALA A 161 4.35 -7.77 -0.96
C ALA A 161 3.67 -8.36 0.29
N ASN A 162 2.92 -9.46 0.15
CA ASN A 162 2.30 -10.15 1.28
C ASN A 162 3.33 -10.78 2.21
N GLN A 163 4.42 -11.35 1.69
CA GLN A 163 5.51 -11.89 2.50
C GLN A 163 6.26 -10.78 3.26
N LEU A 164 6.53 -9.65 2.61
CA LEU A 164 7.13 -8.47 3.26
C LEU A 164 6.21 -7.95 4.37
N GLN A 165 4.90 -7.85 4.10
CA GLN A 165 3.90 -7.49 5.10
C GLN A 165 3.95 -8.44 6.29
N ALA A 166 3.87 -9.75 6.07
CA ALA A 166 3.87 -10.73 7.14
C ALA A 166 5.12 -10.61 8.04
N ARG A 167 6.31 -10.47 7.43
CA ARG A 167 7.57 -10.26 8.18
C ARG A 167 7.55 -8.95 8.98
N ALA A 168 7.15 -7.86 8.34
CA ALA A 168 7.08 -6.55 9.00
C ALA A 168 6.12 -6.55 10.19
N LEU A 169 4.96 -7.19 10.05
CA LEU A 169 3.97 -7.32 11.13
C LEU A 169 4.48 -8.16 12.30
N GLN A 170 5.22 -9.23 12.02
CA GLN A 170 5.86 -10.05 13.06
C GLN A 170 6.92 -9.24 13.83
N GLU A 171 7.72 -8.45 13.12
CA GLU A 171 8.75 -7.57 13.69
C GLU A 171 8.18 -6.37 14.47
N GLY A 172 6.91 -6.04 14.28
CA GLY A 172 6.29 -4.85 14.86
C GLY A 172 6.71 -3.55 14.16
N THR A 173 7.25 -3.65 12.94
CA THR A 173 7.70 -2.53 12.11
C THR A 173 6.54 -1.61 11.75
N ASN A 174 6.75 -0.30 11.77
CA ASN A 174 5.79 0.69 11.30
C ASN A 174 5.61 0.54 9.79
N VAL A 175 4.38 0.32 9.33
CA VAL A 175 4.09 0.00 7.93
C VAL A 175 3.14 1.00 7.29
N ILE A 176 3.42 1.35 6.04
CA ILE A 176 2.47 1.98 5.13
C ILE A 176 2.05 0.91 4.14
N ILE A 177 0.77 0.57 4.12
CA ILE A 177 0.21 -0.40 3.18
C ILE A 177 -0.48 0.41 2.09
N ASP A 178 0.17 0.53 0.93
CA ASP A 178 -0.39 1.21 -0.23
C ASP A 178 -1.13 0.21 -1.10
N SER A 179 -2.45 0.32 -1.12
CA SER A 179 -3.33 -0.53 -1.93
C SER A 179 -4.48 0.30 -2.46
N VAL A 180 -5.05 -0.14 -3.58
CA VAL A 180 -6.35 0.41 -4.02
C VAL A 180 -7.43 0.05 -2.99
N LEU A 181 -7.32 -1.12 -2.33
CA LEU A 181 -8.29 -1.63 -1.38
C LEU A 181 -9.69 -1.83 -2.01
N SER A 182 -9.78 -2.34 -3.24
CA SER A 182 -11.05 -2.46 -3.99
C SER A 182 -11.93 -3.67 -3.61
N ASN A 183 -11.51 -4.49 -2.64
CA ASN A 183 -12.24 -5.69 -2.20
C ASN A 183 -12.50 -5.59 -0.68
N PRO A 184 -13.77 -5.49 -0.25
CA PRO A 184 -14.13 -5.35 1.16
C PRO A 184 -13.64 -6.50 2.03
N ASP A 185 -13.79 -7.75 1.60
CA ASP A 185 -13.37 -8.93 2.38
C ASP A 185 -11.86 -8.92 2.62
N LYS A 186 -11.07 -8.55 1.61
CA LYS A 186 -9.61 -8.40 1.76
C LYS A 186 -9.25 -7.24 2.70
N ALA A 187 -10.04 -6.17 2.72
CA ALA A 187 -9.85 -5.04 3.62
C ALA A 187 -10.14 -5.44 5.07
N VAL A 188 -11.26 -6.11 5.32
CA VAL A 188 -11.60 -6.65 6.65
C VAL A 188 -10.52 -7.62 7.13
N ALA A 189 -10.13 -8.59 6.29
CA ALA A 189 -9.07 -9.54 6.62
C ALA A 189 -7.72 -8.86 6.91
N LEU A 190 -7.39 -7.77 6.20
CA LEU A 190 -6.21 -6.96 6.51
C LEU A 190 -6.33 -6.31 7.89
N GLY A 191 -7.47 -5.69 8.18
CA GLY A 191 -7.78 -5.12 9.50
C GLY A 191 -7.60 -6.15 10.62
N GLU A 192 -8.18 -7.34 10.47
CA GLU A 192 -8.05 -8.44 11.44
C GLU A 192 -6.60 -8.88 11.65
N ARG A 193 -5.79 -8.97 10.58
CA ARG A 193 -4.36 -9.30 10.69
C ARG A 193 -3.61 -8.24 11.49
N LEU A 194 -3.88 -6.96 11.22
CA LEU A 194 -3.26 -5.82 11.93
C LEU A 194 -3.66 -5.82 13.42
N VAL A 195 -4.95 -6.02 13.71
CA VAL A 195 -5.47 -6.19 15.08
C VAL A 195 -4.73 -7.32 15.79
N ARG A 196 -4.67 -8.50 15.18
CA ARG A 196 -4.05 -9.70 15.76
C ARG A 196 -2.56 -9.50 16.05
N ALA A 197 -1.87 -8.72 15.20
CA ALA A 197 -0.47 -8.35 15.38
C ALA A 197 -0.24 -7.21 16.38
N GLY A 198 -1.31 -6.67 16.99
CA GLY A 198 -1.25 -5.61 18.01
C GLY A 198 -0.99 -4.22 17.43
N TYR A 199 -1.34 -3.98 16.17
CA TYR A 199 -1.10 -2.70 15.51
C TYR A 199 -2.15 -1.65 15.87
N THR A 200 -1.70 -0.40 15.98
CA THR A 200 -2.59 0.77 15.87
C THR A 200 -2.71 1.16 14.42
N VAL A 201 -3.94 1.26 13.91
CA VAL A 201 -4.20 1.49 12.48
C VAL A 201 -4.77 2.89 12.25
N GLU A 202 -4.22 3.59 11.28
CA GLU A 202 -4.81 4.79 10.68
C GLU A 202 -5.19 4.48 9.23
N VAL A 203 -6.46 4.74 8.88
CA VAL A 203 -6.99 4.53 7.53
C VAL A 203 -7.07 5.88 6.84
N ILE A 204 -6.43 5.98 5.67
CA ILE A 204 -6.41 7.17 4.84
C ILE A 204 -7.00 6.80 3.49
N ASP A 205 -8.22 7.27 3.26
CA ASP A 205 -8.97 7.07 2.04
C ASP A 205 -8.88 8.31 1.17
N VAL A 206 -8.43 8.17 -0.08
CA VAL A 206 -8.21 9.29 -1.01
C VAL A 206 -8.99 9.05 -2.28
N GLU A 207 -9.98 9.87 -2.52
CA GLU A 207 -11.01 9.63 -3.51
C GLU A 207 -11.14 10.78 -4.52
N VAL A 208 -11.50 10.42 -5.75
CA VAL A 208 -11.77 11.31 -6.88
C VAL A 208 -12.87 10.71 -7.75
N PRO A 209 -13.59 11.50 -8.57
CA PRO A 209 -14.49 10.93 -9.57
C PRO A 209 -13.75 9.99 -10.52
N PHE A 210 -14.46 8.98 -11.03
CA PHE A 210 -13.91 8.00 -11.97
C PHE A 210 -13.25 8.68 -13.17
N ASP A 211 -13.95 9.61 -13.82
CA ASP A 211 -13.42 10.29 -15.02
C ASP A 211 -12.15 11.09 -14.72
N LEU A 212 -12.07 11.71 -13.54
CA LEU A 212 -10.86 12.42 -13.10
C LEU A 212 -9.69 11.46 -12.85
N SER A 213 -9.96 10.32 -12.20
CA SER A 213 -8.99 9.23 -12.05
C SER A 213 -8.47 8.80 -13.42
N GLN A 214 -9.36 8.51 -14.37
CA GLN A 214 -9.00 8.11 -15.74
C GLN A 214 -8.13 9.15 -16.44
N GLN A 215 -8.53 10.42 -16.38
CA GLN A 215 -7.79 11.52 -16.99
C GLN A 215 -6.37 11.63 -16.41
N ARG A 216 -6.24 11.57 -15.07
CA ARG A 216 -4.94 11.66 -14.40
C ARG A 216 -4.04 10.48 -14.68
N ILE A 217 -4.58 9.28 -14.89
CA ILE A 217 -3.72 8.15 -15.25
C ILE A 217 -3.31 8.22 -16.72
N ALA A 218 -4.22 8.59 -17.62
CA ALA A 218 -3.90 8.87 -19.02
C ALA A 218 -2.79 9.91 -19.15
N GLY A 219 -2.91 11.05 -18.47
CA GLY A 219 -1.89 12.10 -18.46
C GLY A 219 -0.54 11.59 -17.94
N ARG A 220 -0.50 10.99 -16.75
CA ARG A 220 0.76 10.51 -16.14
C ARG A 220 1.44 9.41 -16.96
N TRP A 221 0.66 8.49 -17.54
CA TRP A 221 1.23 7.47 -18.40
C TRP A 221 1.77 8.09 -19.69
N ARG A 222 1.03 9.01 -20.32
CA ARG A 222 1.46 9.68 -21.55
C ARG A 222 2.76 10.45 -21.34
N GLU A 223 2.82 11.28 -20.30
CA GLU A 223 4.04 12.01 -19.93
C GLU A 223 5.24 11.07 -19.75
N SER A 224 5.03 9.95 -19.07
CA SER A 224 6.10 8.97 -18.90
C SER A 224 6.48 8.23 -20.18
N TYR A 225 5.51 7.93 -21.03
CA TYR A 225 5.73 7.22 -22.29
C TYR A 225 6.49 8.12 -23.26
N GLU A 226 6.06 9.36 -23.43
CA GLU A 226 6.75 10.37 -24.24
C GLU A 226 8.17 10.63 -23.70
N SER A 227 8.34 10.76 -22.38
CA SER A 227 9.68 10.88 -21.79
C SER A 227 10.55 9.66 -22.09
N ALA A 228 10.02 8.44 -21.99
CA ALA A 228 10.77 7.21 -22.21
C ALA A 228 11.12 7.01 -23.69
N LEU A 229 10.29 7.50 -24.63
CA LEU A 229 10.62 7.56 -26.05
C LEU A 229 11.81 8.49 -26.32
N LEU A 230 11.91 9.60 -25.60
CA LEU A 230 12.99 10.58 -25.76
C LEU A 230 14.31 10.10 -25.13
N THR A 231 14.25 9.53 -23.92
CA THR A 231 15.46 9.13 -23.19
C THR A 231 15.95 7.73 -23.56
N GLY A 232 15.05 6.85 -24.03
CA GLY A 232 15.35 5.43 -24.25
C GLY A 232 15.58 4.63 -22.96
N ASP A 233 15.57 5.29 -21.80
CA ASP A 233 15.99 4.74 -20.52
C ASP A 233 14.81 4.53 -19.56
N GLY A 234 14.88 3.44 -18.79
CA GLY A 234 13.96 3.13 -17.71
C GLY A 234 12.92 2.06 -18.05
N LEU A 235 12.02 1.81 -17.10
CA LEU A 235 10.99 0.78 -17.23
C LEU A 235 9.69 1.30 -17.88
N GLY A 236 9.62 2.60 -18.23
CA GLY A 236 8.37 3.28 -18.57
C GLY A 236 7.43 3.42 -17.38
N GLN A 237 6.12 3.53 -17.65
CA GLN A 237 5.06 3.44 -16.65
C GLN A 237 4.02 2.41 -17.09
N ARG A 238 3.27 1.88 -16.13
CA ARG A 238 2.23 0.89 -16.42
C ARG A 238 0.98 1.55 -16.98
N TRP A 239 0.57 1.15 -18.18
CA TRP A 239 -0.84 1.19 -18.61
C TRP A 239 -1.48 -0.15 -18.25
N GLY A 240 -2.67 -0.19 -17.63
CA GLY A 240 -3.25 -1.48 -17.21
C GLY A 240 -4.77 -1.50 -17.04
N PRO A 241 -5.43 -2.67 -17.10
CA PRO A 241 -6.89 -2.78 -17.10
C PRO A 241 -7.51 -2.37 -15.76
N THR A 242 -6.81 -2.55 -14.64
CA THR A 242 -7.23 -2.06 -13.31
C THR A 242 -7.35 -0.54 -13.25
N VAL A 243 -6.64 0.14 -14.15
CA VAL A 243 -6.59 1.59 -14.31
C VAL A 243 -7.75 2.10 -15.17
N THR A 244 -8.46 1.22 -15.88
CA THR A 244 -9.54 1.60 -16.80
C THR A 244 -10.86 0.88 -16.55
N ALA A 245 -10.89 -0.10 -15.65
CA ALA A 245 -12.09 -0.88 -15.41
C ALA A 245 -13.06 -0.14 -14.50
N ARG A 246 -14.26 0.14 -15.03
CA ARG A 246 -15.43 0.55 -14.22
C ARG A 246 -15.79 -0.46 -13.14
N SER A 247 -15.26 -1.69 -13.18
CA SER A 247 -15.44 -2.68 -12.11
C SER A 247 -14.95 -2.21 -10.73
N GLY A 248 -14.07 -1.19 -10.68
CA GLY A 248 -13.66 -0.52 -9.45
C GLY A 248 -14.66 0.50 -8.89
N VAL A 249 -15.73 0.81 -9.63
CA VAL A 249 -16.80 1.73 -9.22
C VAL A 249 -17.97 0.92 -8.70
N ASN A 250 -18.59 1.37 -7.61
CA ASN A 250 -19.85 0.87 -7.12
C ASN A 250 -20.97 1.47 -7.99
N GLU A 251 -21.75 0.61 -8.65
CA GLU A 251 -22.79 1.01 -9.60
C GLU A 251 -23.95 1.77 -8.94
N THR A 252 -24.22 1.50 -7.66
CA THR A 252 -25.28 2.16 -6.90
C THR A 252 -24.90 3.57 -6.45
N THR A 253 -23.67 3.75 -5.99
CA THR A 253 -23.22 5.04 -5.42
C THR A 253 -22.45 5.90 -6.42
N GLY A 254 -21.98 5.32 -7.52
CA GLY A 254 -21.07 5.98 -8.48
C GLY A 254 -19.68 6.28 -7.90
N ARG A 255 -19.39 5.81 -6.67
CA ARG A 255 -18.10 6.01 -5.99
C ARG A 255 -17.19 4.81 -6.17
N SER A 256 -15.90 4.96 -5.85
CA SER A 256 -14.98 3.83 -5.89
C SER A 256 -15.34 2.79 -4.83
N LYS A 257 -15.16 1.50 -5.13
CA LYS A 257 -15.30 0.39 -4.16
C LYS A 257 -14.27 0.47 -3.02
N SER A 258 -13.16 1.18 -3.24
CA SER A 258 -12.19 1.49 -2.19
C SER A 258 -12.79 2.30 -1.06
N GLN A 259 -13.74 3.17 -1.36
CA GLN A 259 -14.43 4.01 -0.39
C GLN A 259 -15.17 3.18 0.66
N GLU A 260 -15.89 2.15 0.21
CA GLU A 260 -16.62 1.22 1.09
C GLU A 260 -15.65 0.33 1.86
N SER A 261 -14.67 -0.25 1.17
CA SER A 261 -13.68 -1.13 1.79
C SER A 261 -12.84 -0.42 2.87
N ALA A 262 -12.49 0.86 2.66
CA ALA A 262 -11.80 1.67 3.65
C ALA A 262 -12.68 1.97 4.87
N ALA A 263 -13.96 2.26 4.65
CA ALA A 263 -14.92 2.45 5.72
C ALA A 263 -15.15 1.16 6.53
N ASP A 264 -15.26 0.01 5.85
CA ASP A 264 -15.42 -1.29 6.50
C ASP A 264 -14.19 -1.64 7.34
N LEU A 265 -12.98 -1.45 6.81
CA LEU A 265 -11.73 -1.64 7.55
C LEU A 265 -11.63 -0.69 8.76
N ALA A 266 -12.02 0.58 8.59
CA ALA A 266 -12.00 1.56 9.68
C ALA A 266 -13.03 1.23 10.79
N ASN A 267 -14.19 0.69 10.41
CA ASN A 267 -15.24 0.32 11.36
C ASN A 267 -15.03 -1.08 11.95
N ALA A 268 -14.21 -1.92 11.31
CA ALA A 268 -13.78 -3.21 11.84
C ALA A 268 -13.00 -3.00 13.14
N ARG A 269 -13.67 -3.28 14.26
CA ARG A 269 -13.09 -3.14 15.59
C ARG A 269 -11.98 -4.18 15.81
N PRO A 270 -11.01 -3.92 16.70
CA PRO A 270 -10.83 -2.73 17.55
C PRO A 270 -9.72 -1.75 17.15
N ALA A 271 -8.88 -2.04 16.14
CA ALA A 271 -7.56 -1.39 15.99
C ALA A 271 -7.51 -0.08 15.20
N ALA A 272 -8.49 0.20 14.33
CA ALA A 272 -8.52 1.45 13.58
C ALA A 272 -8.80 2.63 14.51
N GLN A 273 -7.77 3.41 14.83
CA GLN A 273 -7.86 4.53 15.77
C GLN A 273 -8.23 5.84 15.10
N ARG A 274 -7.96 5.96 13.79
CA ARG A 274 -8.28 7.16 13.01
C ARG A 274 -8.65 6.78 11.59
N PHE A 275 -9.66 7.46 11.08
CA PHE A 275 -10.12 7.33 9.70
C PHE A 275 -10.26 8.72 9.10
N ARG A 276 -9.57 8.94 7.98
CA ARG A 276 -9.70 10.16 7.21
C ARG A 276 -10.02 9.85 5.77
N ARG A 277 -10.98 10.59 5.23
CA ARG A 277 -11.30 10.58 3.80
C ARG A 277 -11.00 11.94 3.21
N PHE A 278 -10.25 11.93 2.11
CA PHE A 278 -9.95 13.09 1.30
C PHE A 278 -10.66 12.97 -0.04
N TRP A 279 -11.27 14.05 -0.50
CA TRP A 279 -11.99 14.09 -1.77
C TRP A 279 -11.45 15.22 -2.65
N THR A 280 -11.19 14.94 -3.91
CA THR A 280 -10.91 15.99 -4.91
C THR A 280 -11.99 15.93 -6.00
N PRO A 281 -12.90 16.91 -6.07
CA PRO A 281 -14.07 16.83 -6.94
C PRO A 281 -13.75 17.00 -8.43
N GLU A 282 -12.70 17.73 -8.79
CA GLU A 282 -12.31 18.00 -10.17
C GLU A 282 -10.83 18.39 -10.25
N GLN A 283 -10.26 18.43 -11.45
CA GLN A 283 -8.81 18.61 -11.65
C GLN A 283 -8.25 19.90 -11.04
N ALA A 284 -8.98 21.01 -11.13
CA ALA A 284 -8.56 22.33 -10.64
C ALA A 284 -8.99 22.61 -9.19
N ALA A 285 -9.84 21.77 -8.60
CA ALA A 285 -10.35 21.99 -7.26
C ALA A 285 -9.33 21.61 -6.20
N LEU A 286 -9.38 22.33 -5.08
CA LEU A 286 -8.66 21.96 -3.88
C LEU A 286 -9.24 20.67 -3.30
N ARG A 287 -8.35 19.81 -2.82
CA ARG A 287 -8.71 18.61 -2.06
C ARG A 287 -9.33 19.03 -0.72
N VAL A 288 -10.44 18.41 -0.37
CA VAL A 288 -11.14 18.61 0.91
C VAL A 288 -11.02 17.39 1.80
N VAL A 289 -11.15 17.58 3.12
CA VAL A 289 -11.31 16.49 4.09
C VAL A 289 -12.81 16.25 4.24
N GLU A 290 -13.30 15.12 3.72
CA GLU A 290 -14.72 14.73 3.79
C GLU A 290 -15.05 14.06 5.12
N ILE A 291 -14.10 13.29 5.67
CA ILE A 291 -14.24 12.60 6.96
C ILE A 291 -12.93 12.77 7.74
N ASP A 292 -13.02 13.16 9.01
CA ASP A 292 -11.94 12.98 10.00
C ASP A 292 -12.56 12.47 11.31
N GLN A 293 -12.38 11.17 11.55
CA GLN A 293 -12.91 10.49 12.71
C GLN A 293 -11.78 9.83 13.49
N SER A 294 -11.89 9.85 14.81
CA SER A 294 -10.95 9.19 15.72
C SER A 294 -11.69 8.37 16.77
N ARG A 295 -10.97 7.44 17.39
CA ARG A 295 -11.43 6.67 18.55
C ARG A 295 -10.85 7.26 19.83
N ARG A 296 -11.68 7.39 20.86
CA ARG A 296 -11.22 7.81 22.20
C ARG A 296 -10.50 6.69 22.96
N ALA A 297 -10.92 5.46 22.75
CA ALA A 297 -10.38 4.28 23.39
C ALA A 297 -10.47 3.10 22.43
N SER A 298 -9.54 2.15 22.58
CA SER A 298 -9.60 0.87 21.86
C SER A 298 -10.97 0.21 22.10
N GLY A 299 -11.61 -0.31 21.06
CA GLY A 299 -12.95 -0.91 21.17
C GLY A 299 -14.18 0.04 21.07
N GLY A 300 -14.14 1.34 21.43
CA GLY A 300 -15.31 2.28 21.36
C GLY A 300 -15.56 2.97 20.00
N PRO A 301 -16.73 3.52 19.64
CA PRO A 301 -17.02 3.97 18.25
C PRO A 301 -16.05 5.03 17.69
N LEU A 302 -15.93 5.08 16.35
CA LEU A 302 -15.33 6.22 15.65
C LEU A 302 -16.26 7.43 15.78
N LEU A 303 -15.71 8.57 16.18
CA LEU A 303 -16.43 9.82 16.36
C LEU A 303 -15.69 10.92 15.60
N ASP A 304 -16.40 11.98 15.22
CA ASP A 304 -15.75 13.17 14.66
C ASP A 304 -14.59 13.64 15.55
N THR A 305 -13.40 13.79 14.94
CA THR A 305 -12.16 14.11 15.65
C THR A 305 -12.28 15.43 16.42
N THR A 306 -13.04 16.42 15.91
CA THR A 306 -13.25 17.70 16.58
C THR A 306 -14.05 17.55 17.89
N LEU A 307 -15.03 16.64 17.94
CA LEU A 307 -15.79 16.33 19.15
C LEU A 307 -14.92 15.70 20.24
N ILE A 308 -13.91 14.92 19.83
CA ILE A 308 -12.94 14.34 20.77
C ILE A 308 -12.05 15.44 21.33
N GLN A 309 -11.46 16.27 20.47
CA GLN A 309 -10.56 17.35 20.87
C GLN A 309 -11.25 18.36 21.80
N ASN A 310 -12.49 18.74 21.51
CA ASN A 310 -13.27 19.68 22.33
C ASN A 310 -13.58 19.11 23.72
N ALA A 311 -13.89 17.81 23.82
CA ALA A 311 -14.15 17.19 25.11
C ALA A 311 -12.88 17.05 25.97
N THR A 312 -11.73 16.75 25.36
CA THR A 312 -10.44 16.71 26.07
C THR A 312 -10.09 18.10 26.62
N ARG A 313 -10.27 19.16 25.81
CA ARG A 313 -10.07 20.56 26.26
C ARG A 313 -11.00 20.94 27.42
N GLY A 314 -12.28 20.55 27.34
CA GLY A 314 -13.25 20.80 28.42
C GLY A 314 -12.95 20.06 29.72
N GLN A 315 -12.33 18.87 29.66
CA GLN A 315 -11.89 18.12 30.84
C GLN A 315 -10.64 18.73 31.48
N SER A 316 -9.68 19.20 30.69
CA SER A 316 -8.50 19.92 31.20
C SER A 316 -8.80 21.32 31.75
N ALA A 317 -9.94 21.92 31.38
CA ALA A 317 -10.38 23.22 31.86
C ALA A 317 -11.22 23.17 33.16
N ARG A 318 -11.48 21.97 33.70
CA ARG A 318 -12.23 21.81 34.94
C ARG A 318 -11.28 22.11 36.12
N PRO A 319 -11.58 23.10 36.98
CA PRO A 319 -10.74 23.37 38.15
C PRO A 319 -10.71 22.11 39.03
N PRO A 320 -9.57 21.81 39.68
CA PRO A 320 -9.50 20.70 40.62
C PRO A 320 -10.58 20.86 41.68
N PRO A 321 -11.20 19.76 42.15
CA PRO A 321 -12.15 19.85 43.26
C PRO A 321 -11.46 20.54 44.44
N PRO A 322 -12.16 21.42 45.18
CA PRO A 322 -11.57 22.10 46.33
C PRO A 322 -11.03 21.04 47.29
N GLY A 323 -9.71 21.06 47.48
CA GLY A 323 -9.02 20.15 48.39
C GLY A 323 -9.58 20.36 49.79
N ARG A 324 -9.99 19.28 50.45
CA ARG A 324 -10.23 19.30 51.89
C ARG A 324 -8.91 19.64 52.57
N GLU A 325 -8.87 20.81 53.19
CA GLU A 325 -7.82 21.18 54.15
C GLU A 325 -7.76 20.10 55.23
N HIS A 326 -6.68 19.32 55.25
CA HIS A 326 -6.28 18.58 56.43
C HIS A 326 -5.20 19.40 57.13
N ASP A 327 -5.61 19.95 58.26
CA ASP A 327 -4.80 20.72 59.19
C ASP A 327 -3.66 19.87 59.79
N ALA A 328 -2.60 20.57 60.18
CA ALA A 328 -1.24 20.10 60.35
C ALA A 328 -1.00 19.19 61.57
N GLY A 329 0.07 18.39 61.49
CA GLY A 329 0.57 17.61 62.62
C GLY A 329 2.00 17.10 62.41
N THR A 330 2.96 18.00 62.56
CA THR A 330 4.42 17.79 62.64
C THR A 330 4.84 16.50 63.36
N ARG A 331 5.56 15.61 62.68
CA ARG A 331 6.58 14.74 63.33
C ARG A 331 7.81 14.57 62.45
N ILE A 332 8.92 15.02 63.01
CA ILE A 332 10.28 14.88 62.50
C ILE A 332 10.88 13.55 63.01
N ASN A 333 11.79 13.01 62.18
CA ASN A 333 12.91 12.09 62.43
C ASN A 333 12.83 10.61 62.04
N ARG A 334 13.60 10.33 60.97
CA ARG A 334 14.86 9.52 60.93
C ARG A 334 14.69 8.00 60.98
N ILE A 335 15.24 7.30 59.96
CA ILE A 335 16.44 6.43 60.06
C ILE A 335 16.58 5.54 58.79
N GLU A 336 17.82 5.54 58.27
CA GLU A 336 18.60 4.52 57.52
C GLU A 336 18.22 3.98 56.13
N THR A 337 19.13 4.30 55.19
CA THR A 337 19.87 3.43 54.27
C THR A 337 19.64 1.92 54.34
N GLU A 338 19.37 1.31 53.18
CA GLU A 338 20.13 0.14 52.75
C GLU A 338 20.14 -0.02 51.21
N VAL A 339 21.32 -0.42 50.74
CA VAL A 339 21.73 -0.62 49.35
C VAL A 339 21.49 -2.09 48.98
N GLY A 340 21.03 -2.38 47.76
CA GLY A 340 20.94 -3.77 47.30
C GLY A 340 20.56 -3.92 45.83
N ALA A 341 21.58 -3.97 44.98
CA ALA A 341 21.49 -4.35 43.57
C ALA A 341 21.11 -5.83 43.40
N LEU A 342 20.46 -6.19 42.28
CA LEU A 342 20.51 -7.49 41.58
C LEU A 342 19.82 -7.32 40.20
N THR A 343 20.56 -6.92 39.18
CA THR A 343 21.10 -7.77 38.09
C THR A 343 20.09 -8.34 37.11
N SER A 344 20.29 -7.92 35.86
CA SER A 344 19.90 -8.50 34.59
C SER A 344 19.95 -10.03 34.54
N ARG A 345 18.94 -10.63 33.90
CA ARG A 345 19.16 -11.85 33.10
C ARG A 345 18.46 -11.77 31.75
N ASP A 346 19.34 -12.00 30.79
CA ASP A 346 19.21 -12.00 29.36
C ASP A 346 18.39 -13.20 28.85
N ARG A 347 17.87 -13.00 27.65
CA ARG A 347 17.12 -13.93 26.81
C ARG A 347 18.05 -15.03 26.28
N ARG A 348 17.49 -16.21 25.98
CA ARG A 348 17.67 -16.98 24.73
C ARG A 348 17.09 -18.40 24.86
N ALA A 349 16.15 -18.73 23.98
CA ALA A 349 15.91 -20.09 23.45
C ALA A 349 14.86 -20.03 22.31
N PRO A 350 14.85 -20.99 21.36
CA PRO A 350 14.58 -20.73 19.94
C PRO A 350 13.23 -21.24 19.38
N TRP A 351 12.84 -20.62 18.27
CA TRP A 351 12.14 -21.10 17.06
C TRP A 351 11.30 -22.39 17.11
N ARG A 352 9.97 -22.25 16.87
CA ARG A 352 9.15 -23.22 16.13
C ARG A 352 8.07 -22.51 15.31
N TRP A 353 8.01 -22.88 14.03
CA TRP A 353 7.01 -22.49 13.03
C TRP A 353 5.65 -23.10 13.36
N LEU A 354 4.56 -22.34 13.22
CA LEU A 354 3.22 -22.90 13.01
C LEU A 354 2.43 -22.00 12.03
N GLU A 355 2.10 -22.62 10.90
CA GLU A 355 1.22 -22.16 9.83
C GLU A 355 -0.24 -22.19 10.29
N ALA A 356 -1.02 -21.19 9.87
CA ALA A 356 -2.47 -21.25 9.64
C ALA A 356 -2.92 -20.08 8.76
#